data_AF-A0A957V271-F1
#
_entry.id   AF-A0A957V271-F1
#
_cell.length_a   1.000
_cell.length_b   1.000
_cell.length_c   1.000
_cell.angle_alpha   90.00
_cell.angle_beta   90.00
_cell.angle_gamma   90.00
#
_symmetry.space_group_name_H-M   'P 1'
#
loop_
_entity.id
_entity.type
_entity.pdbx_description
1 polymer ?
#
loop_
_entity_poly.entity_id
_entity_poly.type
_entity_poly.pdbx_seq_one_letter_code
_entity_poly.pdbx_strand_id
1 'polypeptide(L)'
;YSPNYPITIERTAEDRATAVYTASDDQPAGDFDLYWGVADEAIGLDLLSYKPAGEDGFFVLLAAPGVAATDEVVARDIVVVLDVSGSMRGPKMEQAVDAVRYIVENLNAEDRFNLITFSTGVSLWESDLQPA
;
A
#
# COMPACT_ATOMS: atom_id res chain seq x y z
N TYR A 1 11.60 10.85 0.32
CA TYR A 1 12.20 10.76 1.66
C TYR A 1 12.74 9.35 1.87
N SER A 2 13.62 9.15 2.85
CA SER A 2 14.08 7.82 3.26
C SER A 2 13.69 7.60 4.73
N PRO A 3 13.02 6.49 5.10
CA PRO A 3 12.64 6.21 6.49
C PRO A 3 13.80 5.65 7.32
N ASN A 4 14.80 5.04 6.67
CA ASN A 4 15.83 4.26 7.33
C ASN A 4 17.21 4.93 7.34
N TYR A 5 17.44 5.95 6.49
CA TYR A 5 18.67 6.73 6.49
C TYR A 5 18.42 8.24 6.40
N PRO A 6 19.21 9.06 7.13
CA PRO A 6 19.15 10.51 6.99
C PRO A 6 19.72 10.92 5.63
N ILE A 7 18.95 11.67 4.85
CA ILE A 7 19.34 12.13 3.51
C ILE A 7 19.21 13.64 3.38
N THR A 8 20.10 14.23 2.58
CA THR A 8 19.94 15.60 2.08
C THR A 8 19.26 15.53 0.71
N ILE A 9 18.24 16.34 0.50
CA ILE A 9 17.54 16.41 -0.79
C ILE A 9 17.77 17.80 -1.40
N GLU A 10 18.34 17.82 -2.60
CA GLU A 10 18.53 19.03 -3.39
C GLU A 10 17.66 18.96 -4.65
N ARG A 11 16.70 19.89 -4.80
CA ARG A 11 15.94 20.05 -6.04
C ARG A 11 16.75 20.92 -6.99
N THR A 12 17.21 20.33 -8.10
CA THR A 12 18.10 21.00 -9.06
C THR A 12 17.37 21.52 -10.30
N ALA A 13 16.15 21.05 -10.55
CA ALA A 13 15.20 21.55 -11.53
C ALA A 13 13.76 21.17 -11.13
N GLU A 14 12.75 21.59 -11.90
CA GLU A 14 11.34 21.22 -11.66
C GLU A 14 11.10 19.70 -11.73
N ASP A 15 11.81 19.01 -12.62
CA ASP A 15 11.73 17.57 -12.88
C ASP A 15 12.91 16.77 -12.31
N ARG A 16 13.84 17.44 -11.58
CA ARG A 16 15.09 16.81 -11.12
C ARG A 16 15.39 17.10 -9.66
N ALA A 17 15.53 16.03 -8.88
CA ALA A 17 16.01 16.06 -7.51
C ALA A 17 17.18 15.09 -7.32
N THR A 18 18.13 15.47 -6.47
CA THR A 18 19.25 14.65 -6.03
C THR A 18 19.07 14.35 -4.54
N ALA A 19 19.04 13.07 -4.19
CA ALA A 19 19.07 12.61 -2.80
C ALA A 19 20.48 12.11 -2.47
N VAL A 20 21.07 12.63 -1.39
CA VAL A 20 22.43 12.30 -0.96
C VAL A 20 22.39 11.69 0.44
N TYR A 21 22.96 10.50 0.57
CA TYR A 21 23.28 9.87 1.84
C TYR A 21 24.81 9.90 2.02
N THR A 22 25.28 10.38 3.16
CA THR A 22 26.71 10.44 3.49
C THR A 22 26.96 9.65 4.78
N ALA A 23 27.85 8.68 4.71
CA ALA A 23 28.33 7.92 5.86
C ALA A 23 29.86 8.00 5.95
N SER A 24 30.39 8.04 7.17
CA SER A 24 31.83 8.08 7.44
C SER A 24 32.26 6.70 7.93
N ASP A 25 32.88 5.91 7.06
CA ASP A 25 33.58 4.65 7.38
C ASP A 25 32.71 3.51 7.99
N ASP A 26 31.39 3.64 7.95
CA ASP A 26 30.43 2.59 8.30
C ASP A 26 29.72 2.06 7.05
N GLN A 27 29.77 0.74 6.83
CA GLN A 27 28.92 0.11 5.82
C GLN A 27 27.46 0.19 6.28
N PRO A 28 26.51 0.62 5.43
CA PRO A 28 25.10 0.67 5.78
C PRO A 28 24.64 -0.70 6.28
N ALA A 29 24.08 -0.74 7.48
CA ALA A 29 23.68 -1.99 8.13
C ALA A 29 22.50 -2.71 7.42
N GLY A 30 21.87 -2.08 6.43
CA GLY A 30 20.74 -2.62 5.70
C GLY A 30 20.47 -1.89 4.38
N ASP A 31 19.32 -2.19 3.80
CA ASP A 31 18.89 -1.66 2.50
C ASP A 31 18.58 -0.16 2.58
N PHE A 32 18.91 0.60 1.54
CA PHE A 32 18.57 2.02 1.46
C PHE A 32 17.22 2.20 0.77
N ASP A 33 16.22 2.69 1.50
CA ASP A 33 14.88 2.91 0.96
C ASP A 33 14.69 4.38 0.58
N LEU A 34 14.33 4.64 -0.68
CA LEU A 34 13.99 5.98 -1.16
C LEU A 34 12.55 6.00 -1.71
N TYR A 35 11.68 6.73 -1.01
CA TYR A 35 10.31 7.00 -1.43
C TYR A 35 10.27 8.33 -2.17
N TRP A 36 9.80 8.34 -3.42
CA TRP A 36 9.52 9.55 -4.17
C TRP A 36 8.13 9.47 -4.79
N GLY A 37 7.48 10.62 -4.94
CA GLY A 37 6.23 10.77 -5.66
C GLY A 37 6.33 11.96 -6.61
N VAL A 38 5.70 11.83 -7.77
CA VAL A 38 5.35 12.97 -8.63
C VAL A 38 4.01 13.52 -8.13
N ALA A 39 3.78 14.84 -8.25
CA ALA A 39 2.73 15.59 -7.59
C ALA A 39 1.31 14.95 -7.65
N ASP A 40 0.50 15.21 -6.62
CA ASP A 40 -0.90 14.79 -6.42
C ASP A 40 -1.92 15.46 -7.37
N GLU A 41 -1.52 15.78 -8.60
CA GLU A 41 -2.51 16.21 -9.59
C GLU A 41 -3.25 14.98 -10.10
N ALA A 42 -4.58 15.04 -10.04
CA ALA A 42 -5.53 13.92 -10.19
C ALA A 42 -5.42 13.13 -11.51
N ILE A 43 -4.49 13.46 -12.39
CA ILE A 43 -4.09 12.72 -13.58
C ILE A 43 -2.60 13.01 -13.85
N GLY A 44 -1.74 12.01 -13.68
CA GLY A 44 -0.36 12.07 -14.19
C GLY A 44 -0.37 11.84 -15.70
N LEU A 45 -0.38 12.92 -16.49
CA LEU A 45 -0.17 12.85 -17.93
C LEU A 45 1.25 13.31 -18.27
N ASP A 46 2.05 12.43 -18.84
CA ASP A 46 3.34 12.78 -19.43
C ASP A 46 3.29 12.51 -20.95
N LEU A 47 3.72 13.49 -21.74
CA LEU A 47 3.71 13.45 -23.20
C LEU A 47 5.11 13.77 -23.72
N LEU A 48 5.78 12.74 -24.23
CA LEU A 48 7.04 12.87 -24.94
C LEU A 48 6.74 12.80 -26.43
N SER A 49 7.04 13.86 -27.19
CA SER A 49 6.81 13.89 -28.64
C SER A 49 8.08 14.23 -29.41
N TYR A 50 8.23 13.65 -30.59
CA TYR A 50 9.34 13.88 -31.49
C TYR A 50 8.88 13.85 -32.95
N LYS A 51 9.26 14.87 -33.72
CA LYS A 51 8.96 14.96 -35.15
C LYS A 51 10.21 15.32 -35.97
N PRO A 52 10.82 14.36 -36.67
CA PRO A 52 11.87 14.64 -37.64
C PRO A 52 11.31 15.28 -38.91
N ALA A 53 12.13 16.08 -39.60
CA ALA A 53 11.70 16.83 -40.79
C ALA A 53 11.55 15.91 -42.00
N GLY A 54 10.38 15.95 -42.65
CA GLY A 54 10.08 15.13 -43.84
C GLY A 54 9.57 13.72 -43.53
N GLU A 55 9.40 13.39 -42.24
CA GLU A 55 8.90 12.09 -41.77
C GLU A 55 7.70 12.28 -40.83
N ASP A 56 6.99 11.18 -40.57
CA ASP A 56 5.93 11.15 -39.57
C ASP A 56 6.53 11.20 -38.16
N GLY A 57 5.94 12.03 -37.31
CA GLY A 57 6.34 12.12 -35.90
C GLY A 57 5.75 11.01 -35.05
N PHE A 58 6.34 10.79 -33.88
CA PHE A 58 5.83 9.87 -32.89
C PHE A 58 5.72 10.54 -31.52
N PHE A 59 4.89 9.97 -30.67
CA PHE A 59 4.79 10.37 -29.29
C PHE A 59 4.55 9.16 -28.40
N VAL A 60 4.92 9.32 -27.12
CA VAL A 60 4.55 8.44 -26.03
C VAL A 60 3.68 9.24 -25.08
N LEU A 61 2.47 8.76 -24.84
CA LEU A 61 1.59 9.27 -23.80
C LEU A 61 1.61 8.28 -22.64
N LEU A 62 2.08 8.74 -21.49
CA LEU A 62 1.98 8.03 -20.22
C LEU A 62 0.79 8.65 -19.47
N ALA A 63 -0.27 7.86 -19.28
CA ALA A 63 -1.45 8.30 -18.54
C ALA A 63 -1.59 7.46 -17.27
N ALA A 64 -1.31 8.08 -16.14
CA ALA A 64 -1.60 7.57 -14.81
C ALA A 64 -2.84 8.31 -14.31
N PRO A 65 -4.06 7.77 -14.47
CA PRO A 65 -5.22 8.39 -13.84
C PRO A 65 -4.95 8.48 -12.34
N GLY A 66 -4.99 9.68 -11.78
CA GLY A 66 -4.97 9.82 -10.34
C GLY A 66 -6.22 9.13 -9.84
N VAL A 67 -6.03 8.24 -8.87
CA VAL A 67 -7.13 7.87 -8.00
C VAL A 67 -7.41 9.15 -7.25
N ALA A 68 -8.31 10.00 -7.77
CA ALA A 68 -8.94 10.99 -6.92
C ALA A 68 -9.41 10.16 -5.72
N ALA A 69 -8.83 10.41 -4.55
CA ALA A 69 -9.34 9.84 -3.33
C ALA A 69 -10.78 10.31 -3.29
N THR A 70 -11.70 9.46 -3.72
CA THR A 70 -13.10 9.70 -3.47
C THR A 70 -13.16 9.67 -1.96
N ASP A 71 -13.37 10.82 -1.33
CA ASP A 71 -13.69 10.92 0.10
C ASP A 71 -14.92 10.06 0.47
N GLU A 72 -15.58 9.47 -0.53
CA GLU A 72 -16.51 8.38 -0.41
C GLU A 72 -15.81 7.10 0.08
N VAL A 73 -15.74 6.97 1.40
CA VAL A 73 -15.42 5.70 2.08
C VAL A 73 -16.54 4.71 1.75
N VAL A 74 -16.29 3.84 0.77
CA VAL A 74 -17.21 2.75 0.42
C VAL A 74 -17.20 1.73 1.54
N ALA A 75 -18.36 1.54 2.18
CA ALA A 75 -18.58 0.50 3.18
C ALA A 75 -18.21 -0.89 2.64
N ARG A 76 -17.51 -1.67 3.44
CA ARG A 76 -16.98 -2.99 3.07
C ARG A 76 -17.57 -4.09 3.94
N ASP A 77 -17.77 -5.25 3.31
CA ASP A 77 -18.09 -6.49 4.00
C ASP A 77 -16.82 -7.34 4.11
N ILE A 78 -16.38 -7.64 5.34
CA ILE A 78 -15.15 -8.37 5.60
C ILE A 78 -15.48 -9.68 6.33
N VAL A 79 -15.17 -10.81 5.69
CA VAL A 79 -15.28 -12.13 6.33
C VAL A 79 -13.89 -12.69 6.53
N VAL A 80 -13.49 -12.83 7.80
CA VAL A 80 -12.24 -13.50 8.15
C VAL A 80 -12.49 -14.99 8.26
N VAL A 81 -11.69 -15.78 7.54
CA VAL A 81 -11.70 -17.25 7.61
C VAL A 81 -10.41 -17.72 8.26
N LEU A 82 -10.50 -18.21 9.50
CA LEU A 82 -9.36 -18.51 10.36
C LEU A 82 -9.20 -20.03 10.57
N ASP A 83 -8.02 -20.57 10.24
CA ASP A 83 -7.66 -21.94 10.60
C ASP A 83 -7.42 -22.03 12.12
N VAL A 84 -8.09 -22.97 12.79
CA VAL A 84 -7.89 -23.29 14.22
C VAL A 84 -7.36 -24.71 14.41
N SER A 85 -6.77 -25.30 13.37
CA SER A 85 -6.14 -26.61 13.41
C SER A 85 -4.99 -26.68 14.42
N GLY A 86 -4.61 -27.90 14.80
CA GLY A 86 -3.49 -28.13 15.71
C GLY A 86 -2.15 -27.55 15.23
N SER A 87 -2.00 -27.30 13.92
CA SER A 87 -0.80 -26.69 13.32
C SER A 87 -0.63 -25.20 13.64
N MET A 88 -1.73 -24.55 14.04
CA MET A 88 -1.78 -23.14 14.40
C MET A 88 -1.38 -22.89 15.86
N ARG A 89 -1.17 -23.93 16.67
CA ARG A 89 -0.81 -23.79 18.09
C ARG A 89 0.43 -22.92 18.32
N GLY A 90 0.40 -22.19 19.43
CA GLY A 90 1.50 -21.32 19.85
C GLY A 90 1.52 -20.00 19.06
N PRO A 91 2.70 -19.50 18.68
CA PRO A 91 2.85 -18.15 18.13
C PRO A 91 2.00 -17.85 16.89
N LYS A 92 1.70 -18.86 16.06
CA LYS A 92 0.86 -18.67 14.87
C LYS A 92 -0.57 -18.27 15.23
N MET A 93 -1.16 -18.89 16.25
CA MET A 93 -2.50 -18.52 16.73
C MET A 93 -2.48 -17.16 17.39
N GLU A 94 -1.45 -16.84 18.17
CA GLU A 94 -1.29 -15.52 18.80
C GLU A 94 -1.24 -14.42 17.73
N GLN A 95 -0.40 -14.59 16.71
CA GLN A 95 -0.32 -13.65 15.58
C GLN A 95 -1.62 -13.56 14.78
N ALA A 96 -2.30 -14.68 14.56
CA ALA A 96 -3.57 -14.67 13.86
C ALA A 96 -4.65 -13.92 14.65
N VAL A 97 -4.73 -14.12 15.96
CA VAL A 97 -5.65 -13.39 16.84
C VAL A 97 -5.33 -11.90 16.83
N ASP A 98 -4.06 -11.51 16.91
CA ASP A 98 -3.66 -10.10 16.88
C ASP A 98 -3.98 -9.45 15.52
N ALA A 99 -3.80 -10.17 14.41
CA ALA A 99 -4.18 -9.71 13.08
C ALA A 99 -5.71 -9.50 12.96
N VAL A 100 -6.52 -10.45 13.47
CA VAL A 100 -7.98 -10.31 13.45
C VAL A 100 -8.42 -9.15 14.34
N ARG A 101 -7.82 -8.99 15.52
CA ARG A 101 -8.08 -7.84 16.39
C ARG A 101 -7.77 -6.52 15.68
N TYR A 102 -6.62 -6.43 15.02
CA TYR A 102 -6.24 -5.25 14.25
C TYR A 102 -7.25 -4.92 13.15
N ILE A 103 -7.76 -5.93 12.43
CA ILE A 103 -8.80 -5.72 11.42
C ILE A 103 -10.03 -5.09 12.06
N VAL A 104 -10.56 -5.71 13.13
CA VAL A 104 -11.79 -5.24 13.79
C VAL A 104 -11.63 -3.83 14.37
N GLU A 105 -10.47 -3.52 14.96
CA GLU A 105 -10.18 -2.20 15.53
C GLU A 105 -10.01 -1.08 14.48
N ASN A 106 -9.82 -1.43 13.20
CA ASN A 106 -9.59 -0.48 12.10
C ASN A 106 -10.69 -0.53 11.04
N LEU A 107 -11.84 -1.14 11.34
CA LEU A 107 -13.04 -1.04 10.50
C LEU A 107 -13.63 0.37 10.57
N ASN A 108 -14.18 0.84 9.45
CA ASN A 108 -14.97 2.07 9.45
C ASN A 108 -16.35 1.81 10.06
N ALA A 109 -17.02 2.87 10.51
CA ALA A 109 -18.33 2.76 11.17
C ALA A 109 -19.43 2.12 10.32
N GLU A 110 -19.31 2.18 8.99
CA GLU A 110 -20.26 1.58 8.05
C GLU A 110 -19.83 0.19 7.55
N ASP A 111 -18.63 -0.26 7.92
CA ASP A 111 -18.15 -1.59 7.56
C ASP A 111 -18.89 -2.67 8.36
N ARG A 112 -18.97 -3.86 7.77
CA ARG A 112 -19.52 -5.05 8.41
C ARG A 112 -18.52 -6.18 8.41
N PHE A 113 -18.57 -7.00 9.45
CA PHE A 113 -17.60 -8.05 9.70
C PHE A 113 -18.26 -9.36 10.11
N ASN A 114 -17.61 -10.49 9.79
CA ASN A 114 -17.89 -11.78 10.41
C ASN A 114 -16.62 -12.64 10.49
N LEU A 115 -16.62 -13.63 11.38
CA LEU A 115 -15.55 -14.57 11.60
C LEU A 115 -16.05 -16.00 11.37
N ILE A 116 -15.32 -16.74 10.55
CA ILE A 116 -15.50 -18.16 10.33
C ILE A 116 -14.23 -18.86 10.77
N THR A 117 -14.35 -19.81 11.67
CA THR A 117 -13.21 -20.67 12.04
C THR A 117 -13.37 -22.04 11.42
N PHE A 118 -12.26 -22.66 11.04
CA PHE A 118 -12.28 -24.01 10.48
C PHE A 118 -11.14 -24.87 11.02
N SER A 119 -11.42 -26.17 11.12
CA SER A 119 -10.41 -27.21 11.31
C SER A 119 -10.96 -28.52 10.71
N THR A 120 -11.38 -29.49 11.54
CA THR A 120 -12.13 -30.67 11.08
C THR A 120 -13.57 -30.31 10.66
N GLY A 121 -14.10 -29.23 11.21
CA GLY A 121 -15.41 -28.67 10.86
C GLY A 121 -15.34 -27.16 10.71
N VAL A 122 -16.48 -26.56 10.38
CA VAL A 122 -16.65 -25.12 10.24
C VAL A 122 -17.51 -24.61 11.40
N SER A 123 -17.07 -23.52 12.03
CA SER A 123 -17.85 -22.80 13.05
C SER A 123 -17.98 -21.35 12.64
N LEU A 124 -19.21 -20.89 12.51
CA LEU A 124 -19.56 -19.48 12.31
C LEU A 124 -19.58 -18.78 13.66
N TRP A 125 -19.11 -17.53 13.72
CA TRP A 125 -19.33 -16.69 14.89
C TRP A 125 -20.78 -16.24 14.97
N GLU A 126 -21.28 -15.61 13.90
CA GLU A 126 -22.68 -15.22 13.72
C GLU A 126 -23.20 -15.72 12.36
N SER A 127 -24.52 -15.86 12.22
CA SER A 127 -25.14 -16.26 10.94
C SER A 127 -25.05 -15.19 9.85
N ASP A 128 -24.97 -13.93 10.26
CA ASP A 128 -25.02 -12.74 9.40
C ASP A 128 -23.84 -11.81 9.69
N LEU A 129 -23.55 -10.91 8.75
CA LEU A 129 -22.54 -9.87 8.94
C LEU A 129 -22.97 -8.91 10.05
N GLN A 130 -22.05 -8.62 10.97
CA GLN A 130 -22.26 -7.71 12.09
C GLN A 130 -21.69 -6.33 11.76
N PRO A 131 -22.32 -5.24 12.19
CA PRO A 131 -21.69 -3.91 12.16
C PRO A 131 -20.37 -3.89 12.94
N ALA A 132 -19.43 -3.05 12.50
CA ALA A 132 -18.19 -2.77 13.22
C ALA A 132 -18.42 -2.18 14.62
#